data_AF-A0A8B6DMG8-F1
#
_entry.id   AF-A0A8B6DMG8-F1
#
_cell.length_a   1.000
_cell.length_b   1.000
_cell.length_c   1.000
_cell.angle_alpha   90.00
_cell.angle_beta   90.00
_cell.angle_gamma   90.00
#
_symmetry.space_group_name_H-M   'P 1'
#
loop_
_entity.id
_entity.type
_entity.pdbx_description
1 polymer ?
#
loop_
_entity_poly.entity_id
_entity_poly.type
_entity_poly.pdbx_seq_one_letter_code
_entity_poly.pdbx_strand_id
1 'polypeptide(L)'
;MVGPNHKQSRLYYFMITSEIEAFVVSSDKGISYRSDHSLVLINLRFSSQIRGGTWTFNNRLLGETEFIEKVKGEIKTVIEEYESDTSMDIETEDKQFNISYHLLWDMIKMKVRGSAISFSSFQKKEGHKKEKIYYIRYIVSLLDEKLLENNLPSVYQEREGIELELKILREKIDGISLGDNVKDGTGNIWPSFVACTGYERTLAECSHRSLDRKYCRGHTNDVGIKCLNSDD
;
A
#
# COMPACT_ATOMS: atom_id res chain seq x y z
N MET A 1 -56.44 -3.70 -34.23
CA MET A 1 -56.24 -3.86 -32.77
C MET A 1 -55.01 -3.05 -32.40
N VAL A 2 -55.20 -1.94 -31.70
CA VAL A 2 -54.10 -1.06 -31.23
C VAL A 2 -53.63 -1.65 -29.90
N GLY A 3 -52.38 -2.12 -29.85
CA GLY A 3 -51.77 -2.65 -28.62
C GLY A 3 -51.67 -1.59 -27.52
N PRO A 4 -51.43 -1.97 -26.25
CA PRO A 4 -51.43 -1.03 -25.13
C PRO A 4 -50.42 0.09 -25.35
N ASN A 5 -50.84 1.34 -25.13
CA ASN A 5 -49.97 2.51 -25.13
C ASN A 5 -48.91 2.37 -24.03
N HIS A 6 -47.72 1.89 -24.37
CA HIS A 6 -46.57 1.90 -23.47
C HIS A 6 -46.22 3.35 -23.13
N LYS A 7 -46.48 3.77 -21.89
CA LYS A 7 -45.97 5.04 -21.35
C LYS A 7 -44.46 4.92 -21.15
N GLN A 8 -43.66 5.61 -21.95
CA GLN A 8 -42.22 5.73 -21.71
C GLN A 8 -41.95 6.67 -20.54
N SER A 9 -41.15 6.22 -19.58
CA SER A 9 -40.60 7.03 -18.49
C SER A 9 -39.07 6.98 -18.52
N ARG A 10 -38.41 8.11 -18.21
CA ARG A 10 -36.95 8.21 -18.18
C ARG A 10 -36.46 7.85 -16.77
N LEU A 11 -36.16 6.58 -16.55
CA LEU A 11 -35.84 6.04 -15.21
C LEU A 11 -34.35 6.05 -14.84
N TYR A 12 -33.47 6.47 -15.76
CA TYR A 12 -32.02 6.40 -15.59
C TYR A 12 -31.42 7.79 -15.65
N TYR A 13 -31.00 8.29 -14.49
CA TYR A 13 -30.32 9.57 -14.34
C TYR A 13 -29.29 9.45 -13.21
N PHE A 14 -28.23 10.23 -13.31
CA PHE A 14 -27.32 10.50 -12.20
C PHE A 14 -27.64 11.90 -11.68
N MET A 15 -27.76 12.02 -10.37
CA MET A 15 -27.75 13.33 -9.71
C MET A 15 -26.31 13.61 -9.28
N ILE A 16 -25.77 14.73 -9.74
CA ILE A 16 -24.45 15.21 -9.34
C ILE A 16 -24.64 16.51 -8.56
N THR A 17 -23.75 16.76 -7.62
CA THR A 17 -23.73 18.03 -6.90
C THR A 17 -22.99 19.08 -7.74
N SER A 18 -23.24 20.36 -7.48
CA SER A 18 -22.59 21.49 -8.17
C SER A 18 -21.06 21.44 -8.13
N GLU A 19 -20.50 20.85 -7.08
CA GLU A 19 -19.05 20.74 -6.88
C GLU A 19 -18.42 19.69 -7.79
N ILE A 20 -19.20 18.70 -8.22
CA ILE A 20 -18.73 17.59 -9.06
C ILE A 20 -18.92 17.89 -10.55
N GLU A 21 -19.79 18.85 -10.89
CA GLU A 21 -20.06 19.28 -12.27
C GLU A 21 -18.79 19.64 -13.04
N ALA A 22 -17.84 20.33 -12.39
CA ALA A 22 -16.57 20.71 -12.99
C ALA A 22 -15.69 19.51 -13.41
N PHE A 23 -15.95 18.33 -12.88
CA PHE A 23 -15.24 17.10 -13.25
C PHE A 23 -15.97 16.31 -14.33
N VAL A 24 -17.20 16.66 -14.73
CA VAL A 24 -17.94 15.93 -15.76
C VAL A 24 -17.42 16.31 -17.14
N VAL A 25 -16.89 15.32 -17.87
CA VAL A 25 -16.42 15.47 -19.25
C VAL A 25 -17.55 15.26 -20.25
N SER A 26 -18.34 14.20 -20.06
CA SER A 26 -19.50 13.91 -20.89
C SER A 26 -20.49 13.00 -20.16
N SER A 27 -21.72 12.96 -20.68
CA SER A 27 -22.72 11.97 -20.32
C SER A 27 -23.30 11.36 -21.59
N ASP A 28 -23.30 10.04 -21.69
CA ASP A 28 -23.69 9.32 -22.91
C ASP A 28 -24.76 8.27 -22.63
N LYS A 29 -25.47 7.85 -23.68
CA LYS A 29 -26.49 6.80 -23.62
C LYS A 29 -26.00 5.59 -24.42
N GLY A 30 -25.80 4.47 -23.73
CA GLY A 30 -25.36 3.22 -24.32
C GLY A 30 -26.50 2.25 -24.62
N ILE A 31 -26.23 1.27 -25.48
CA ILE A 31 -27.15 0.16 -25.76
C ILE A 31 -26.97 -0.89 -24.65
N SER A 32 -28.06 -1.30 -24.03
CA SER A 32 -28.07 -2.47 -23.14
C SER A 32 -28.55 -3.68 -23.93
N TYR A 33 -27.80 -4.78 -23.89
CA TYR A 33 -28.14 -6.01 -24.60
C TYR A 33 -29.00 -6.97 -23.77
N ARG A 34 -29.11 -6.73 -22.46
CA ARG A 34 -29.86 -7.57 -21.50
C ARG A 34 -31.01 -6.85 -20.81
N SER A 35 -31.18 -5.54 -21.01
CA SER A 35 -32.28 -4.78 -20.44
C SER A 35 -32.95 -3.95 -21.52
N ASP A 36 -34.26 -3.85 -21.40
CA ASP A 36 -35.14 -2.88 -22.08
C ASP A 36 -34.82 -1.42 -21.73
N HIS A 37 -33.87 -1.20 -20.84
CA HIS A 37 -33.38 0.10 -20.44
C HIS A 37 -32.01 0.40 -21.03
N SER A 38 -31.88 1.60 -21.58
CA SER A 38 -30.60 2.06 -22.11
C SER A 38 -29.62 2.38 -20.99
N LEU A 39 -28.34 2.04 -21.21
CA LEU A 39 -27.27 2.39 -20.29
C LEU A 39 -27.09 3.91 -20.27
N VAL A 40 -26.81 4.48 -19.11
CA VAL A 40 -26.38 5.87 -18.97
C VAL A 40 -24.94 5.85 -18.48
N LEU A 41 -24.04 6.52 -19.20
CA LEU A 41 -22.64 6.67 -18.85
C LEU A 41 -22.37 8.12 -18.44
N ILE A 42 -21.51 8.31 -17.45
CA ILE A 42 -20.96 9.61 -17.09
C ILE A 42 -19.44 9.49 -17.06
N ASN A 43 -18.76 10.32 -17.83
CA ASN A 43 -17.30 10.38 -17.88
C ASN A 43 -16.84 11.50 -16.96
N LEU A 44 -16.04 11.18 -15.95
CA LEU A 44 -15.48 12.15 -15.01
C LEU A 44 -13.97 12.26 -15.20
N ARG A 45 -13.45 13.49 -15.25
CA ARG A 45 -12.02 13.81 -15.25
C ARG A 45 -11.68 14.55 -13.97
N PHE A 46 -11.17 13.83 -13.00
CA PHE A 46 -10.57 14.42 -11.82
C PHE A 46 -9.19 14.97 -12.18
N SER A 47 -8.99 16.29 -12.06
CA SER A 47 -7.63 16.83 -12.09
C SER A 47 -6.90 16.38 -10.82
N SER A 48 -5.60 16.11 -10.91
CA SER A 48 -4.76 15.87 -9.73
C SER A 48 -4.56 17.20 -8.98
N GLN A 49 -5.62 17.71 -8.35
CA GLN A 49 -5.52 18.87 -7.49
C GLN A 49 -4.60 18.53 -6.33
N ILE A 50 -3.54 19.33 -6.17
CA ILE A 50 -2.72 19.34 -4.96
C ILE A 50 -3.67 19.79 -3.85
N ARG A 51 -4.05 18.87 -2.96
CA ARG A 51 -4.84 19.21 -1.78
C ARG A 51 -4.00 20.12 -0.87
N GLY A 52 -4.16 21.43 -1.01
CA GLY A 52 -3.69 22.42 -0.05
C GLY A 52 -4.75 22.61 1.02
N GLY A 53 -4.52 22.07 2.22
CA GLY A 53 -5.44 22.21 3.35
C GLY A 53 -4.89 21.55 4.61
N THR A 54 -5.46 21.92 5.77
CA THR A 54 -5.15 21.31 7.06
C THR A 54 -5.47 19.82 7.00
N TRP A 55 -4.55 18.96 7.46
CA TRP A 55 -4.79 17.51 7.48
C TRP A 55 -6.07 17.17 8.26
N THR A 56 -6.99 16.46 7.62
CA THR A 56 -8.22 15.94 8.23
C THR A 56 -8.08 14.43 8.44
N PHE A 57 -8.51 13.93 9.60
CA PHE A 57 -8.49 12.50 9.89
C PHE A 57 -9.42 11.74 8.93
N ASN A 58 -8.94 10.61 8.41
CA ASN A 58 -9.73 9.75 7.53
C ASN A 58 -10.54 8.76 8.37
N ASN A 59 -11.85 9.00 8.52
CA ASN A 59 -12.73 8.17 9.35
C ASN A 59 -12.80 6.69 8.91
N ARG A 60 -12.46 6.36 7.66
CA ARG A 60 -12.41 4.97 7.20
C ARG A 60 -11.45 4.12 8.02
N LEU A 61 -10.40 4.71 8.57
CA LEU A 61 -9.42 4.01 9.40
C LEU A 61 -10.05 3.35 10.62
N LEU A 62 -11.17 3.87 11.12
CA LEU A 62 -11.91 3.29 12.25
C LEU A 62 -12.60 1.97 11.91
N GLY A 63 -12.67 1.57 10.63
CA GLY A 63 -13.13 0.25 10.21
C GLY A 63 -11.99 -0.76 10.01
N GLU A 64 -10.74 -0.34 10.09
CA GLU A 64 -9.57 -1.18 9.80
C GLU A 64 -9.02 -1.76 11.11
N THR A 65 -9.11 -3.08 11.28
CA THR A 65 -8.75 -3.76 12.53
C THR A 65 -7.28 -3.59 12.90
N GLU A 66 -6.39 -3.70 11.92
CA GLU A 66 -4.94 -3.50 12.11
C GLU A 66 -4.62 -2.10 12.63
N PHE A 67 -5.32 -1.08 12.13
CA PHE A 67 -5.17 0.29 12.61
C PHE A 67 -5.63 0.45 14.05
N ILE A 68 -6.78 -0.14 14.39
CA ILE A 68 -7.34 -0.08 15.75
C ILE A 68 -6.36 -0.73 16.74
N GLU A 69 -5.85 -1.92 16.43
CA GLU A 69 -4.91 -2.62 17.30
C GLU A 69 -3.60 -1.86 17.46
N LYS A 70 -3.10 -1.24 16.38
CA LYS A 70 -1.93 -0.36 16.44
C LYS A 70 -2.17 0.84 17.37
N VAL A 71 -3.31 1.52 17.23
CA VAL A 71 -3.66 2.67 18.07
C VAL A 71 -3.83 2.28 19.54
N LYS A 72 -4.51 1.16 19.83
CA LYS A 72 -4.62 0.62 21.18
C LYS A 72 -3.26 0.32 21.79
N GLY A 73 -2.37 -0.30 21.00
CA GLY A 73 -0.99 -0.55 21.38
C GLY A 73 -0.24 0.73 21.74
N GLU A 74 -0.30 1.75 20.89
CA GLU A 74 0.35 3.04 21.17
C GLU A 74 -0.20 3.74 22.41
N ILE A 75 -1.52 3.73 22.62
CA ILE A 75 -2.13 4.29 23.84
C ILE A 75 -1.60 3.55 25.07
N LYS A 76 -1.56 2.22 25.03
CA LYS A 76 -1.04 1.39 26.12
C LYS A 76 0.43 1.70 26.42
N THR A 77 1.27 1.77 25.38
CA THR A 77 2.69 2.12 25.53
C THR A 77 2.90 3.49 26.16
N VAL A 78 2.12 4.50 25.74
CA VAL A 78 2.20 5.84 26.36
C VAL A 78 1.77 5.81 27.81
N ILE A 79 0.70 5.08 28.15
CA ILE A 79 0.24 4.94 29.53
C ILE A 79 1.33 4.30 30.40
N GLU A 80 1.93 3.21 29.93
CA GLU A 80 3.01 2.50 30.64
C GLU A 80 4.28 3.35 30.79
N GLU A 81 4.63 4.18 29.80
CA GLU A 81 5.79 5.08 29.83
C GLU A 81 5.69 6.13 30.96
N TYR A 82 4.47 6.58 31.29
CA TYR A 82 4.23 7.65 32.25
C TYR A 82 3.55 7.19 33.55
N GLU A 83 3.29 5.90 33.72
CA GLU A 83 2.79 5.30 34.95
C GLU A 83 3.88 5.35 36.03
N SER A 84 3.53 5.76 37.25
CA SER A 84 4.52 5.88 38.34
C SER A 84 4.79 4.53 39.00
N ASP A 85 6.06 4.21 39.26
CA ASP A 85 6.53 2.97 39.94
C ASP A 85 6.13 2.86 41.44
N THR A 86 5.18 3.66 41.91
CA THR A 86 4.88 3.72 43.36
C THR A 86 4.07 2.50 43.77
N SER A 87 4.77 1.45 44.18
CA SER A 87 4.23 0.39 45.03
C SER A 87 3.91 0.97 46.41
N MET A 88 2.69 1.47 46.60
CA MET A 88 2.16 1.73 47.94
C MET A 88 0.72 1.23 48.05
N ASP A 89 0.57 0.29 48.98
CA ASP A 89 -0.68 -0.35 49.40
C ASP A 89 -1.72 0.65 49.89
N ILE A 90 -2.63 1.11 49.02
CA ILE A 90 -3.93 1.67 49.43
C ILE A 90 -4.97 1.30 48.36
N GLU A 91 -6.12 0.77 48.81
CA GLU A 91 -7.26 0.22 48.04
C GLU A 91 -8.01 1.25 47.16
N THR A 92 -7.32 1.91 46.23
CA THR A 92 -7.95 2.68 45.15
C THR A 92 -7.23 2.39 43.85
N GLU A 93 -7.91 1.73 42.90
CA GLU A 93 -7.46 1.38 41.54
C GLU A 93 -7.18 2.60 40.63
N ASP A 94 -6.86 3.76 41.19
CA ASP A 94 -6.58 4.97 40.41
C ASP A 94 -5.11 4.97 39.98
N LYS A 95 -4.88 4.76 38.68
CA LYS A 95 -3.55 4.87 38.08
C LYS A 95 -2.95 6.25 38.34
N GLN A 96 -1.80 6.27 38.99
CA GLN A 96 -1.04 7.49 39.24
C GLN A 96 0.04 7.68 38.17
N PHE A 97 0.09 8.87 37.59
CA PHE A 97 1.01 9.23 36.52
C PHE A 97 2.07 10.21 37.01
N ASN A 98 3.28 10.11 36.46
CA ASN A 98 4.38 11.03 36.75
C ASN A 98 4.25 12.40 36.04
N ILE A 99 3.21 12.57 35.20
CA ILE A 99 2.88 13.80 34.49
C ILE A 99 1.42 14.23 34.72
N SER A 100 1.10 15.48 34.37
CA SER A 100 -0.28 15.97 34.34
C SER A 100 -1.12 15.23 33.30
N TYR A 101 -2.39 14.94 33.62
CA TYR A 101 -3.37 14.35 32.71
C TYR A 101 -3.51 15.12 31.39
N HIS A 102 -3.34 16.45 31.40
CA HIS A 102 -3.36 17.24 30.17
C HIS A 102 -2.19 16.89 29.25
N LEU A 103 -0.99 16.77 29.82
CA LEU A 103 0.22 16.41 29.06
C LEU A 103 0.14 14.97 28.57
N LEU A 104 -0.38 14.05 29.39
CA LEU A 104 -0.64 12.66 29.00
C LEU A 104 -1.58 12.60 27.79
N TRP A 105 -2.66 13.37 27.82
CA TRP A 105 -3.60 13.46 26.71
C TRP A 105 -2.96 14.05 25.43
N ASP A 106 -2.09 15.05 25.57
CA ASP A 106 -1.34 15.59 24.44
C ASP A 106 -0.36 14.57 23.83
N MET A 107 0.31 13.77 24.66
CA MET A 107 1.20 12.69 24.20
C MET A 107 0.42 11.60 23.46
N ILE A 108 -0.72 11.18 24.00
CA ILE A 108 -1.62 10.21 23.34
C ILE A 108 -2.06 10.76 21.98
N LYS A 109 -2.60 11.99 21.92
CA LYS A 109 -3.02 12.62 20.65
C LYS A 109 -1.89 12.68 19.64
N MET A 110 -0.68 13.03 20.06
CA MET A 110 0.49 13.12 19.19
C MET A 110 0.82 11.75 18.57
N LYS A 111 0.89 10.69 19.39
CA LYS A 111 1.19 9.33 18.94
C LYS A 111 0.11 8.82 17.97
N VAL A 112 -1.17 8.89 18.39
CA VAL A 112 -2.31 8.48 17.56
C VAL A 112 -2.34 9.21 16.22
N ARG A 113 -2.04 10.52 16.21
CA ARG A 113 -1.94 11.30 14.96
C ARG A 113 -0.80 10.79 14.07
N GLY A 114 0.38 10.55 14.62
CA GLY A 114 1.52 9.99 13.89
C GLY A 114 1.17 8.62 13.29
N SER A 115 0.50 7.78 14.07
CA SER A 115 0.02 6.47 13.65
C SER A 115 -0.98 6.55 12.50
N ALA A 116 -1.97 7.45 12.58
CA ALA A 116 -2.97 7.68 11.54
C ALA A 116 -2.34 8.12 10.21
N ILE A 117 -1.37 9.05 10.27
CA ILE A 117 -0.66 9.54 9.09
C ILE A 117 0.17 8.41 8.46
N SER A 118 0.95 7.70 9.28
CA SER A 118 1.79 6.59 8.84
C SER A 118 0.97 5.48 8.20
N PHE A 119 -0.11 5.05 8.84
CA PHE A 119 -0.99 4.00 8.35
C PHE A 119 -1.71 4.40 7.06
N SER A 120 -2.19 5.65 6.95
CA SER A 120 -2.78 6.16 5.70
C SER A 120 -1.77 6.13 4.54
N SER A 121 -0.52 6.50 4.80
CA SER A 121 0.57 6.45 3.81
C SER A 121 0.87 5.02 3.38
N PHE A 122 0.89 4.10 4.34
CA PHE A 122 1.07 2.66 4.10
C PHE A 122 -0.06 2.10 3.23
N GLN A 123 -1.34 2.32 3.59
CA GLN A 123 -2.48 1.85 2.80
C GLN A 123 -2.46 2.41 1.38
N LYS A 124 -2.06 3.67 1.19
CA LYS A 124 -1.89 4.26 -0.14
C LYS A 124 -0.84 3.51 -0.95
N LYS A 125 0.32 3.21 -0.37
CA LYS A 125 1.38 2.45 -1.04
C LYS A 125 0.90 1.05 -1.41
N GLU A 126 0.23 0.35 -0.50
CA GLU A 126 -0.34 -0.98 -0.76
C GLU A 126 -1.41 -0.95 -1.86
N GLY A 127 -2.27 0.07 -1.85
CA GLY A 127 -3.25 0.30 -2.92
C GLY A 127 -2.60 0.44 -4.29
N HIS A 128 -1.55 1.28 -4.40
CA HIS A 128 -0.81 1.44 -5.66
C HIS A 128 -0.12 0.16 -6.13
N LYS A 129 0.44 -0.64 -5.22
CA LYS A 129 1.03 -1.94 -5.58
C LYS A 129 -0.03 -2.89 -6.16
N LYS A 130 -1.19 -3.00 -5.51
CA LYS A 130 -2.32 -3.81 -5.99
C LYS A 130 -2.81 -3.34 -7.36
N GLU A 131 -3.01 -2.04 -7.53
CA GLU A 131 -3.42 -1.44 -8.81
C GLU A 131 -2.43 -1.75 -9.93
N LYS A 132 -1.12 -1.64 -9.67
CA LYS A 132 -0.08 -2.01 -10.64
C LYS A 132 -0.18 -3.48 -11.05
N ILE A 133 -0.45 -4.38 -10.10
CA ILE A 133 -0.65 -5.81 -10.40
C ILE A 133 -1.86 -6.03 -11.29
N TYR A 134 -3.00 -5.39 -10.99
CA TYR A 134 -4.19 -5.50 -11.82
C TYR A 134 -3.93 -5.01 -13.24
N TYR A 135 -3.25 -3.86 -13.37
CA TYR A 135 -2.90 -3.30 -14.66
C TYR A 135 -2.01 -4.22 -15.48
N ILE A 136 -0.96 -4.78 -14.88
CA ILE A 136 -0.07 -5.68 -15.64
C ILE A 136 -0.78 -6.99 -16.00
N ARG A 137 -1.61 -7.56 -15.11
CA ARG A 137 -2.44 -8.74 -15.44
C ARG A 137 -3.36 -8.47 -16.63
N TYR A 138 -3.93 -7.27 -16.70
CA TYR A 138 -4.75 -6.86 -17.83
C TYR A 138 -3.94 -6.81 -19.14
N ILE A 139 -2.72 -6.27 -19.11
CA ILE A 139 -1.84 -6.29 -20.29
C ILE A 139 -1.52 -7.73 -20.72
N VAL A 140 -1.23 -8.63 -19.78
CA VAL A 140 -0.99 -10.05 -20.11
C VAL A 140 -2.20 -10.66 -20.81
N SER A 141 -3.43 -10.41 -20.34
CA SER A 141 -4.63 -10.91 -21.02
C SER A 141 -4.81 -10.37 -22.43
N LEU A 142 -4.46 -9.11 -22.68
CA LEU A 142 -4.51 -8.55 -24.04
C LEU A 142 -3.45 -9.18 -24.96
N LEU A 143 -2.28 -9.53 -24.42
CA LEU A 143 -1.25 -10.23 -25.17
C LEU A 143 -1.65 -11.68 -25.47
N ASP A 144 -2.31 -12.35 -24.53
CA ASP A 144 -2.87 -13.69 -24.73
C ASP A 144 -3.90 -13.69 -25.87
N GLU A 145 -4.81 -12.70 -25.91
CA GLU A 145 -5.75 -12.52 -27.02
C GLU A 145 -5.02 -12.28 -28.36
N LYS A 146 -4.01 -11.42 -28.37
CA LYS A 146 -3.20 -11.17 -29.58
C LYS A 146 -2.45 -12.42 -30.06
N LEU A 147 -2.00 -13.28 -29.16
CA LEU A 147 -1.36 -14.55 -29.52
C LEU A 147 -2.34 -15.54 -30.14
N LEU A 148 -3.62 -15.53 -29.71
CA LEU A 148 -4.68 -16.31 -30.33
C LEU A 148 -4.99 -15.83 -31.76
N GLU A 149 -4.93 -14.51 -32.00
CA GLU A 149 -5.16 -13.92 -33.32
C GLU A 149 -3.95 -14.06 -34.25
N ASN A 150 -2.75 -13.81 -33.73
CA ASN A 150 -1.51 -13.75 -34.48
C ASN A 150 -0.37 -14.37 -33.66
N ASN A 151 -0.03 -15.61 -33.99
CA ASN A 151 0.97 -16.42 -33.30
C ASN A 151 2.42 -15.97 -33.59
N LEU A 152 2.76 -14.70 -33.28
CA LEU A 152 4.06 -14.11 -33.55
C LEU A 152 5.05 -14.34 -32.38
N PRO A 153 6.29 -14.78 -32.65
CA PRO A 153 7.33 -14.95 -31.63
C PRO A 153 7.68 -13.68 -30.85
N SER A 154 7.54 -12.50 -31.46
CA SER A 154 7.79 -11.21 -30.78
C SER A 154 6.79 -10.93 -29.66
N VAL A 155 5.54 -11.40 -29.82
CA VAL A 155 4.48 -11.21 -28.83
C VAL A 155 4.69 -12.15 -27.63
N TYR A 156 5.23 -13.36 -27.86
CA TYR A 156 5.65 -14.26 -26.77
C TYR A 156 6.76 -13.65 -25.91
N GLN A 157 7.78 -13.07 -26.54
CA GLN A 157 8.89 -12.43 -25.80
C GLN A 157 8.41 -11.25 -24.96
N GLU A 158 7.49 -10.43 -25.49
CA GLU A 158 6.87 -9.33 -24.74
C GLU A 158 6.06 -9.86 -23.55
N ARG A 159 5.26 -10.90 -23.76
CA ARG A 159 4.45 -11.55 -22.71
C ARG A 159 5.33 -12.10 -21.58
N GLU A 160 6.39 -12.85 -21.89
CA GLU A 160 7.30 -13.40 -20.88
C GLU A 160 7.98 -12.30 -20.05
N GLY A 161 8.40 -11.20 -20.68
CA GLY A 161 9.00 -10.07 -19.98
C GLY A 161 8.03 -9.41 -18.98
N ILE A 162 6.77 -9.26 -19.38
CA ILE A 162 5.72 -8.67 -18.54
C ILE A 162 5.29 -9.61 -17.41
N GLU A 163 5.23 -10.92 -17.67
CA GLU A 163 4.99 -11.93 -16.63
C GLU A 163 6.11 -11.95 -15.59
N LEU A 164 7.37 -11.76 -16.00
CA LEU A 164 8.49 -11.64 -15.08
C LEU A 164 8.36 -10.39 -14.18
N GLU A 165 7.94 -9.25 -14.73
CA GLU A 165 7.68 -8.05 -13.91
C GLU A 165 6.58 -8.30 -12.87
N LEU A 166 5.51 -9.00 -13.25
CA LEU A 166 4.44 -9.43 -12.33
C LEU A 166 4.97 -10.33 -11.22
N LYS A 167 5.83 -11.29 -11.56
CA LYS A 167 6.42 -12.21 -10.60
C LYS A 167 7.25 -11.46 -9.56
N ILE A 168 8.15 -10.59 -10.01
CA ILE A 168 8.98 -9.75 -9.14
C ILE A 168 8.12 -8.87 -8.21
N LEU A 169 7.03 -8.29 -8.74
CA LEU A 169 6.14 -7.45 -7.93
C LEU A 169 5.36 -8.24 -6.87
N ARG A 170 4.95 -9.48 -7.16
CA ARG A 170 4.30 -10.36 -6.17
C ARG A 170 5.26 -10.78 -5.07
N GLU A 171 6.48 -11.19 -5.44
CA GLU A 171 7.51 -11.56 -4.46
C GLU A 171 7.83 -10.41 -3.50
N LYS A 172 7.85 -9.16 -4.01
CA LYS A 172 7.99 -7.94 -3.18
C LYS A 172 6.80 -7.66 -2.26
N ILE A 173 5.61 -8.19 -2.53
CA ILE A 173 4.40 -8.00 -1.71
C ILE A 173 4.27 -9.13 -0.68
N ASP A 174 4.53 -10.36 -1.09
CA ASP A 174 4.43 -11.56 -0.26
C ASP A 174 5.56 -11.65 0.80
N GLY A 175 6.40 -10.61 0.89
CA GLY A 175 7.46 -10.55 1.89
C GLY A 175 8.56 -11.59 1.66
N ILE A 176 8.68 -12.15 0.43
CA ILE A 176 9.89 -12.85 0.00
C ILE A 176 10.94 -11.77 -0.25
N SER A 177 11.48 -11.31 0.86
CA SER A 177 12.42 -10.22 0.97
C SER A 177 13.79 -10.70 0.52
N LEU A 178 14.24 -10.29 -0.67
CA LEU A 178 15.64 -9.92 -0.81
C LEU A 178 15.88 -8.66 0.05
N GLY A 179 16.13 -8.83 1.36
CA GLY A 179 16.74 -7.80 2.21
C GLY A 179 15.96 -7.18 3.37
N ASP A 180 14.63 -7.31 3.48
CA ASP A 180 13.83 -6.52 4.45
C ASP A 180 13.61 -7.15 5.85
N ASN A 181 14.21 -8.31 6.19
CA ASN A 181 14.25 -8.83 7.58
C ASN A 181 15.65 -8.70 8.22
N VAL A 182 16.47 -7.83 7.66
CA VAL A 182 17.78 -7.50 8.19
C VAL A 182 17.55 -6.30 9.07
N LYS A 183 17.67 -6.46 10.39
CA LYS A 183 17.72 -5.30 11.27
C LYS A 183 18.88 -4.42 10.78
N ASP A 184 18.62 -3.13 10.62
CA ASP A 184 19.67 -2.15 10.35
C ASP A 184 20.85 -2.43 11.28
N GLY A 185 22.02 -2.68 10.69
CA GLY A 185 23.23 -2.88 11.44
C GLY A 185 23.57 -1.65 12.28
N THR A 186 24.52 -1.82 13.18
CA THR A 186 25.18 -0.69 13.86
C THR A 186 26.68 -0.89 13.78
N GLY A 187 27.42 0.14 13.38
CA GLY A 187 28.89 0.11 13.35
C GLY A 187 29.45 0.32 11.94
N ASN A 188 30.59 -0.31 11.66
CA ASN A 188 31.26 -0.13 10.37
C ASN A 188 30.48 -0.76 9.22
N ILE A 189 30.35 -0.02 8.12
CA ILE A 189 29.78 -0.52 6.86
C ILE A 189 30.92 -1.15 6.05
N TRP A 190 30.72 -2.40 5.64
CA TRP A 190 31.70 -3.22 4.91
C TRP A 190 31.36 -3.25 3.40
N PRO A 191 32.08 -4.01 2.52
CA PRO A 191 32.18 -3.68 1.11
C PRO A 191 30.83 -3.73 0.36
N SER A 192 30.71 -2.82 -0.61
CA SER A 192 29.53 -2.66 -1.46
C SER A 192 29.67 -3.49 -2.75
N PHE A 193 28.54 -3.88 -3.34
CA PHE A 193 28.50 -4.62 -4.61
C PHE A 193 29.28 -5.95 -4.57
N VAL A 194 29.01 -6.77 -3.55
CA VAL A 194 29.56 -8.13 -3.47
C VAL A 194 28.93 -8.99 -4.57
N ALA A 195 29.77 -9.56 -5.42
CA ALA A 195 29.41 -10.43 -6.53
C ALA A 195 30.20 -11.74 -6.42
N CYS A 196 29.53 -12.79 -5.95
CA CYS A 196 30.11 -14.12 -5.78
C CYS A 196 29.83 -15.00 -7.02
N THR A 197 30.73 -15.92 -7.31
CA THR A 197 30.58 -16.97 -8.33
C THR A 197 29.90 -18.22 -7.81
N GLY A 198 29.91 -18.41 -6.48
CA GLY A 198 29.35 -19.57 -5.78
C GLY A 198 30.39 -20.62 -5.37
N TYR A 199 31.67 -20.40 -5.65
CA TYR A 199 32.78 -21.29 -5.28
C TYR A 199 33.65 -20.73 -4.14
N GLU A 200 33.41 -19.50 -3.75
CA GLU A 200 34.10 -18.83 -2.65
C GLU A 200 33.79 -19.50 -1.31
N ARG A 201 34.78 -19.61 -0.42
CA ARG A 201 34.57 -20.19 0.91
C ARG A 201 34.02 -19.17 1.91
N THR A 202 34.26 -17.89 1.64
CA THR A 202 33.83 -16.78 2.49
C THR A 202 33.37 -15.60 1.63
N LEU A 203 32.47 -14.76 2.15
CA LEU A 203 32.02 -13.56 1.42
C LEU A 203 33.16 -12.58 1.10
N ALA A 204 34.25 -12.60 1.87
CA ALA A 204 35.41 -11.75 1.66
C ALA A 204 36.24 -12.13 0.42
N GLU A 205 36.04 -13.33 -0.12
CA GLU A 205 36.71 -13.81 -1.32
C GLU A 205 35.97 -13.43 -2.61
N CYS A 206 34.71 -13.01 -2.49
CA CYS A 206 33.90 -12.61 -3.64
C CYS A 206 34.43 -11.31 -4.26
N SER A 207 34.21 -11.14 -5.56
CA SER A 207 34.50 -9.87 -6.22
C SER A 207 33.66 -8.77 -5.58
N HIS A 208 34.30 -7.72 -5.09
CA HIS A 208 33.62 -6.64 -4.38
C HIS A 208 34.27 -5.30 -4.67
N ARG A 209 33.50 -4.22 -4.54
CA ARG A 209 34.06 -2.86 -4.60
C ARG A 209 34.38 -2.39 -3.18
N SER A 210 35.45 -1.61 -3.06
CA SER A 210 35.69 -0.82 -1.86
C SER A 210 34.46 0.05 -1.55
N LEU A 211 34.23 0.32 -0.26
CA LEU A 211 33.04 1.00 0.24
C LEU A 211 32.69 2.24 -0.59
N ASP A 212 31.59 2.18 -1.33
CA ASP A 212 31.08 3.33 -2.06
C ASP A 212 30.26 4.22 -1.12
N ARG A 213 30.94 5.18 -0.49
CA ARG A 213 30.33 6.18 0.40
C ARG A 213 29.27 7.06 -0.29
N LYS A 214 29.11 6.99 -1.62
CA LYS A 214 28.01 7.66 -2.32
C LYS A 214 26.69 6.93 -2.10
N TYR A 215 26.70 5.60 -2.09
CA TYR A 215 25.48 4.77 -1.99
C TYR A 215 25.29 4.15 -0.60
N CYS A 216 26.38 3.87 0.13
CA CYS A 216 26.35 3.24 1.44
C CYS A 216 26.72 4.27 2.53
N ARG A 217 25.79 5.19 2.82
CA ARG A 217 25.95 6.27 3.82
C ARG A 217 25.41 5.93 5.22
N GLY A 218 24.70 4.82 5.34
CA GLY A 218 24.05 4.34 6.56
C GLY A 218 23.55 2.92 6.34
N HIS A 219 22.87 2.37 7.34
CA HIS A 219 22.41 0.98 7.36
C HIS A 219 21.08 0.73 6.61
N THR A 220 20.53 1.76 5.98
CA THR A 220 19.26 1.67 5.21
C THR A 220 19.35 0.77 3.98
N ASN A 221 20.55 0.34 3.61
CA ASN A 221 20.85 -0.47 2.43
C ASN A 221 21.55 -1.77 2.83
N ASP A 222 21.44 -2.17 4.09
CA ASP A 222 22.01 -3.43 4.56
C ASP A 222 21.30 -4.62 3.90
N VAL A 223 22.07 -5.67 3.66
CA VAL A 223 21.61 -6.89 3.01
C VAL A 223 21.86 -8.06 3.95
N GLY A 224 20.97 -9.03 3.95
CA GLY A 224 21.07 -10.21 4.77
C GLY A 224 20.19 -11.31 4.23
N ILE A 225 20.57 -12.52 4.61
CA ILE A 225 20.09 -13.77 4.03
C ILE A 225 19.50 -14.63 5.13
N LYS A 226 18.43 -15.36 4.80
CA LYS A 226 17.90 -16.42 5.64
C LYS A 226 18.23 -17.75 4.96
N CYS A 227 19.01 -18.58 5.62
CA CYS A 227 19.21 -19.95 5.16
C CYS A 227 17.94 -20.76 5.45
N LEU A 228 17.50 -21.55 4.48
CA LEU A 228 16.44 -22.54 4.67
C LEU A 228 17.13 -23.88 4.87
N ASN A 229 16.85 -24.53 6.00
CA ASN A 229 17.25 -25.92 6.19
C ASN A 229 16.22 -26.81 5.50
N SER A 230 16.65 -27.98 5.03
CA SER A 230 15.83 -28.93 4.27
C SER A 230 14.71 -29.62 5.07
N ASP A 231 14.41 -29.15 6.28
CA ASP A 231 13.50 -29.80 7.22
C ASP A 231 12.30 -28.90 7.63
N ASP A 232 12.07 -27.77 6.94
CA ASP A 232 10.86 -26.91 7.06
C ASP A 232 9.94 -27.04 5.83
#